data_AF-A0A2V7X3Z5-F1
#
_entry.id   AF-A0A2V7X3Z5-F1
#
_cell.length_a   1.000
_cell.length_b   1.000
_cell.length_c   1.000
_cell.angle_alpha   90.00
_cell.angle_beta   90.00
_cell.angle_gamma   90.00
#
_symmetry.space_group_name_H-M   'P 1'
#
loop_
_entity.id
_entity.type
_entity.pdbx_description
1 polymer ?
#
loop_
_entity_poly.entity_id
_entity_poly.type
_entity_poly.pdbx_seq_one_letter_code
_entity_poly.pdbx_strand_id
1 'polypeptide(L)'
;MSKTRSAQVHFTPREKGPERLVTEAEIHFEDGPLAGMRLVGFSIWRSTDGELYVTFPSRAFGAGTERKYFDYLRAVDGSGETVKTVKAWILDEYRRQVEAAA
;
A
#
# COMPACT_ATOMS: atom_id res chain seq x y z
N MET A 1 -0.83 5.44 28.65
CA MET A 1 -1.80 4.73 27.78
C MET A 1 -1.14 4.58 26.42
N SER A 2 -0.77 3.36 26.02
CA SER A 2 -0.26 3.15 24.65
C SER A 2 -1.38 3.48 23.67
N LYS A 3 -1.11 4.30 22.67
CA LYS A 3 -2.10 4.69 21.66
C LYS A 3 -2.46 3.42 20.90
N THR A 4 -3.68 2.90 21.07
CA THR A 4 -4.16 1.75 20.30
C THR A 4 -4.03 2.11 18.82
N ARG A 5 -3.23 1.34 18.07
CA ARG A 5 -3.13 1.52 16.62
C ARG A 5 -4.42 0.94 16.05
N SER A 6 -5.03 1.63 15.08
CA SER A 6 -6.23 1.11 14.41
C SER A 6 -5.87 0.14 13.27
N ALA A 7 -4.63 0.23 12.78
CA ALA A 7 -4.08 -0.66 11.77
C ALA A 7 -2.54 -0.63 11.78
N GLN A 8 -1.91 -1.68 11.25
CA GLN A 8 -0.46 -1.80 11.06
C GLN A 8 -0.12 -2.26 9.66
N VAL A 9 1.00 -1.80 9.12
CA VAL A 9 1.51 -2.24 7.81
C VAL A 9 2.58 -3.30 8.03
N HIS A 10 2.47 -4.42 7.32
CA HIS A 10 3.45 -5.49 7.32
C HIS A 10 4.07 -5.59 5.93
N PHE A 11 5.39 -5.75 5.90
CA PHE A 11 6.17 -5.79 4.67
C PHE A 11 6.81 -7.16 4.50
N THR A 12 6.70 -7.73 3.31
CA THR A 12 7.27 -9.04 2.96
C THR A 12 8.23 -8.88 1.78
N PRO A 13 9.55 -8.98 2.02
CA PRO A 13 10.53 -8.97 0.93
C PRO A 13 10.27 -10.09 -0.06
N ARG A 14 10.44 -9.81 -1.37
CA ARG A 14 10.41 -10.83 -2.42
C ARG A 14 11.76 -10.97 -3.08
N GLU A 15 12.36 -12.16 -2.95
CA GLU A 15 13.65 -12.47 -3.58
C GLU A 15 13.57 -12.66 -5.11
N LYS A 16 12.38 -13.01 -5.65
CA LYS A 16 12.18 -13.33 -7.08
C LYS A 16 11.12 -12.42 -7.73
N GLY A 17 11.04 -11.17 -7.31
CA GLY A 17 10.11 -10.18 -7.85
C GLY A 17 10.61 -9.49 -9.11
N PRO A 18 9.76 -8.69 -9.78
CA PRO A 18 10.21 -7.74 -10.80
C PRO A 18 11.31 -6.81 -10.25
N GLU A 19 12.23 -6.36 -11.11
CA GLU A 19 13.42 -5.55 -10.72
C GLU A 19 13.08 -4.34 -9.83
N ARG A 20 11.93 -3.71 -10.09
CA ARG A 20 11.50 -2.49 -9.38
C ARG A 20 10.54 -2.73 -8.22
N LEU A 21 10.18 -3.98 -7.95
CA LEU A 21 9.40 -4.33 -6.77
C LEU A 21 10.31 -4.20 -5.55
N VAL A 22 9.93 -3.34 -4.62
CA VAL A 22 10.70 -3.14 -3.38
C VAL A 22 10.28 -4.16 -2.34
N THR A 23 8.99 -4.25 -2.08
CA THR A 23 8.42 -5.22 -1.12
C THR A 23 6.92 -5.38 -1.35
N GLU A 24 6.40 -6.55 -1.04
CA GLU A 24 4.95 -6.70 -0.88
C GLU A 24 4.53 -6.13 0.47
N ALA A 25 3.29 -5.66 0.54
CA ALA A 25 2.77 -5.10 1.78
C ALA A 25 1.32 -5.51 2.01
N GLU A 26 0.95 -5.56 3.29
CA GLU A 26 -0.40 -5.79 3.76
C GLU A 26 -0.73 -4.88 4.94
N ILE A 27 -2.01 -4.56 5.13
CA ILE A 27 -2.49 -3.79 6.28
C ILE A 27 -3.30 -4.73 7.17
N HIS A 28 -2.90 -4.88 8.43
CA HIS A 28 -3.66 -5.59 9.46
C HIS A 28 -4.53 -4.59 10.21
N PHE A 29 -5.83 -4.85 10.27
CA PHE A 29 -6.78 -4.00 11.00
C PHE A 29 -6.91 -4.51 12.44
N GLU A 30 -6.75 -3.61 13.41
CA GLU A 30 -6.72 -3.96 14.84
C GLU A 30 -8.00 -3.62 15.58
N ASP A 31 -8.84 -2.75 14.99
CA ASP A 31 -10.07 -2.26 15.62
C ASP A 31 -11.22 -2.13 14.59
N GLY A 32 -12.44 -2.05 15.10
CA GLY A 32 -13.67 -1.90 14.33
C GLY A 32 -14.13 -3.19 13.61
N PRO A 33 -15.09 -3.09 12.67
CA PRO A 33 -15.69 -4.25 12.00
C PRO A 33 -14.73 -5.10 11.17
N LEU A 34 -13.54 -4.58 10.87
CA LEU A 34 -12.50 -5.30 10.13
C LEU A 34 -11.40 -5.86 11.05
N ALA A 35 -11.52 -5.71 12.38
CA ALA A 35 -10.51 -6.20 13.32
C ALA A 35 -10.20 -7.69 13.08
N GLY A 36 -8.91 -8.02 13.01
CA GLY A 36 -8.42 -9.37 12.70
C GLY A 36 -8.37 -9.71 11.21
N MET A 37 -8.80 -8.81 10.32
CA MET A 37 -8.67 -8.96 8.87
C MET A 37 -7.41 -8.25 8.36
N ARG A 38 -6.98 -8.63 7.16
CA ARG A 38 -5.90 -7.94 6.44
C ARG A 38 -6.28 -7.54 5.02
N LEU A 39 -5.86 -6.35 4.59
CA LEU A 39 -5.86 -5.95 3.18
C LEU A 39 -4.54 -6.37 2.54
N VAL A 40 -4.62 -7.20 1.49
CA VAL A 40 -3.47 -7.79 0.79
C VAL A 40 -3.44 -7.41 -0.70
N GLY A 41 -2.37 -7.79 -1.39
CA GLY A 41 -2.26 -7.65 -2.85
C GLY A 41 -1.79 -6.26 -3.32
N PHE A 42 -1.18 -5.48 -2.42
CA PHE A 42 -0.55 -4.21 -2.74
C PHE A 42 0.97 -4.28 -2.51
N SER A 43 1.71 -3.32 -3.04
CA SER A 43 3.18 -3.36 -3.00
C SER A 43 3.79 -1.96 -3.03
N ILE A 44 5.03 -1.87 -2.55
CA ILE A 44 5.90 -0.71 -2.74
C ILE A 44 6.80 -0.99 -3.94
N TRP A 45 6.91 0.01 -4.80
CA TRP A 45 7.71 -0.01 -6.01
C TRP A 45 8.69 1.13 -6.04
N ARG A 46 9.73 0.99 -6.86
CA ARG A 46 10.65 2.05 -7.22
C ARG A 46 10.38 2.53 -8.65
N SER A 47 10.29 3.84 -8.86
CA SER A 47 10.19 4.42 -10.19
C SER A 47 11.53 4.33 -10.93
N THR A 48 11.56 4.72 -12.21
CA THR A 48 12.82 4.92 -12.96
C THR A 48 13.76 5.89 -12.27
N ASP A 49 13.18 6.91 -11.62
CA ASP A 49 13.90 8.03 -11.04
C ASP A 49 14.30 7.76 -9.58
N GLY A 50 14.03 6.54 -9.09
CA GLY A 50 14.39 6.10 -7.75
C GLY A 50 13.31 6.34 -6.68
N GLU A 51 12.24 7.05 -7.02
CA GLU A 51 11.16 7.39 -6.09
C GLU A 51 10.31 6.19 -5.69
N LEU A 52 9.90 6.13 -4.42
CA LEU A 52 9.04 5.07 -3.91
C LEU A 52 7.56 5.41 -4.11
N TYR A 53 6.77 4.42 -4.53
CA TYR A 53 5.32 4.57 -4.66
C TYR A 53 4.56 3.29 -4.33
N VAL A 54 3.27 3.44 -4.00
CA VAL A 54 2.37 2.34 -3.60
C VAL A 54 1.32 2.07 -4.68
N THR A 55 1.18 0.81 -5.08
CA THR A 55 0.08 0.33 -5.94
C THR A 55 -0.87 -0.53 -5.13
N PHE A 56 -2.18 -0.32 -5.26
CA PHE A 56 -3.21 -1.19 -4.67
C PHE A 56 -3.75 -2.21 -5.67
N PRO A 57 -4.43 -3.28 -5.20
CA PRO A 57 -5.32 -4.07 -6.02
C PRO A 57 -6.24 -3.16 -6.83
N SER A 58 -6.32 -3.39 -8.13
CA SER A 58 -7.14 -2.58 -9.03
C SER A 58 -7.95 -3.45 -9.97
N ARG A 59 -9.09 -2.92 -10.41
CA ARG A 59 -9.85 -3.48 -11.52
C ARG A 59 -9.46 -2.77 -12.82
N ALA A 60 -9.32 -3.54 -13.88
CA ALA A 60 -9.29 -3.02 -15.23
C ALA A 60 -10.71 -2.68 -15.71
N PHE A 61 -10.85 -1.62 -16.48
CA PHE A 61 -12.07 -1.24 -17.15
C PHE A 61 -11.77 -0.78 -18.59
N GLY A 62 -12.49 -1.33 -19.56
CA GLY A 62 -12.23 -1.11 -20.99
C GLY A 62 -11.43 -2.24 -21.65
N ALA A 63 -11.23 -2.12 -22.95
CA ALA A 63 -10.58 -3.13 -23.80
C ALA A 63 -9.34 -2.55 -24.52
N GLY A 64 -8.39 -3.43 -24.87
CA GLY A 64 -7.19 -3.05 -25.60
C GLY A 64 -6.39 -1.93 -24.93
N THR A 65 -6.04 -0.92 -25.72
CA THR A 65 -5.23 0.24 -25.33
C THR A 65 -6.00 1.31 -24.55
N GLU A 66 -7.34 1.27 -24.53
CA GLU A 66 -8.20 2.21 -23.80
C GLU A 66 -8.44 1.79 -22.35
N ARG A 67 -7.77 0.74 -21.89
CA ARG A 67 -7.95 0.16 -20.55
C ARG A 67 -7.48 1.12 -19.47
N LYS A 68 -8.39 1.47 -18.56
CA LYS A 68 -8.12 2.23 -17.33
C LYS A 68 -8.09 1.30 -16.13
N TYR A 69 -7.30 1.65 -15.12
CA TYR A 69 -7.20 0.91 -13.87
C TYR A 69 -7.78 1.74 -12.72
N PHE A 70 -8.54 1.09 -11.85
CA PHE A 70 -9.16 1.72 -10.70
C PHE A 70 -8.86 0.91 -9.44
N ASP A 71 -8.13 1.50 -8.50
CA ASP A 71 -7.82 0.90 -7.20
C ASP A 71 -9.12 0.47 -6.49
N TYR A 72 -9.08 -0.63 -5.75
CA TYR A 72 -10.21 -1.08 -4.92
C TYR A 72 -10.30 -0.30 -3.62
N LEU A 73 -9.17 0.08 -3.03
CA LEU A 73 -9.16 1.03 -1.92
C LEU A 73 -9.42 2.44 -2.46
N ARG A 74 -10.52 3.05 -2.01
CA ARG A 74 -10.96 4.37 -2.46
C ARG A 74 -11.41 5.21 -1.29
N ALA A 75 -11.24 6.51 -1.43
CA ALA A 75 -11.83 7.47 -0.52
C ALA A 75 -13.34 7.53 -0.71
N VAL A 76 -14.09 7.57 0.39
CA VAL A 76 -15.56 7.62 0.38
C VAL A 76 -16.07 8.92 -0.28
N ASP A 77 -15.36 10.02 -0.07
CA ASP A 77 -15.61 11.32 -0.67
C ASP A 77 -15.06 11.45 -2.10
N GLY A 78 -14.39 10.42 -2.62
CA GLY A 78 -13.70 10.46 -3.91
C GLY A 78 -12.44 11.32 -3.94
N SER A 79 -12.00 11.86 -2.80
CA SER A 79 -10.83 12.72 -2.72
C SER A 79 -9.54 11.94 -2.99
N GLY A 80 -8.79 12.39 -3.99
CA GLY A 80 -7.44 11.89 -4.26
C GLY A 80 -6.48 12.15 -3.09
N GLU A 81 -6.72 13.19 -2.30
CA GLU A 81 -5.87 13.55 -1.16
C GLU A 81 -5.97 12.54 -0.01
N THR A 82 -7.17 12.04 0.24
CA THR A 82 -7.41 10.95 1.21
C THR A 82 -6.63 9.70 0.82
N VAL A 83 -6.61 9.35 -0.47
CA VAL A 83 -5.83 8.21 -0.97
C VAL A 83 -4.32 8.46 -0.83
N LYS A 84 -3.83 9.67 -1.16
CA LYS A 84 -2.41 10.02 -1.00
C LYS A 84 -1.96 9.93 0.46
N THR A 85 -2.79 10.36 1.41
CA THR A 85 -2.48 10.29 2.84
C THR A 85 -2.23 8.85 3.28
N VAL A 86 -3.06 7.90 2.84
CA VAL A 86 -2.86 6.47 3.13
C VAL A 86 -1.57 5.96 2.49
N LYS A 87 -1.29 6.32 1.23
CA LYS A 87 -0.04 5.91 0.55
C LYS A 87 1.20 6.48 1.24
N ALA A 88 1.16 7.74 1.66
CA ALA A 88 2.23 8.39 2.40
C ALA A 88 2.49 7.69 3.74
N TRP A 89 1.44 7.39 4.50
CA TRP A 89 1.55 6.64 5.76
C TRP A 89 2.23 5.28 5.57
N ILE A 90 1.88 4.53 4.52
CA ILE A 90 2.52 3.24 4.19
C ILE A 90 4.02 3.43 3.89
N LEU A 91 4.37 4.42 3.07
CA LEU A 91 5.76 4.70 2.72
C LEU A 91 6.58 5.13 3.95
N ASP A 92 5.98 5.91 4.84
CA ASP A 92 6.63 6.34 6.08
C ASP A 92 6.85 5.18 7.05
N GLU A 93 5.91 4.23 7.13
CA GLU A 93 6.11 3.01 7.93
C GLU A 93 7.22 2.13 7.35
N TYR A 94 7.30 2.02 6.03
CA TYR A 94 8.39 1.30 5.38
C TYR A 94 9.75 1.94 5.66
N ARG A 95 9.86 3.27 5.52
CA ARG A 95 11.11 4.00 5.82
C ARG A 95 11.55 3.78 7.27
N ARG A 96 10.62 3.90 8.24
CA ARG A 96 10.89 3.61 9.65
C ARG A 96 11.40 2.20 9.88
N GLN A 97 10.80 1.21 9.22
CA GLN A 97 11.24 -0.19 9.36
C GLN A 97 12.64 -0.42 8.78
N VAL A 98 12.94 0.16 7.60
CA VAL A 98 14.26 0.04 6.97
C VAL A 98 15.32 0.74 7.79
N GLU A 99 15.06 1.96 8.28
CA GLU A 99 15.97 2.70 9.16
C GLU A 99 16.26 1.95 10.47
N ALA A 100 15.25 1.29 11.05
CA ALA A 100 15.42 0.50 12.27
C ALA A 100 16.19 -0.82 12.05
N ALA A 101 16.27 -1.30 10.80
CA ALA A 101 16.98 -2.52 10.44
C ALA A 101 18.42 -2.27 9.92
N ALA A 102 18.80 -1.01 9.72
CA ALA A 102 20.14 -0.58 9.30
C ALA A 102 21.05 -0.34 10.52
#